data_AF-A0A8U8CJ73-F1
#
_entry.id   AF-A0A8U8CJ73-F1
#
_cell.length_a   1.000
_cell.length_b   1.000
_cell.length_c   1.000
_cell.angle_alpha   90.00
_cell.angle_beta   90.00
_cell.angle_gamma   90.00
#
_symmetry.space_group_name_H-M   'P 1'
#
loop_
_entity.id
_entity.type
_entity.pdbx_description
1 polymer ?
#
loop_
_entity_poly.entity_id
_entity_poly.type
_entity_poly.pdbx_seq_one_letter_code
_entity_poly.pdbx_strand_id
1 'polypeptide(L)' 'MAAIKHRRTALERVEKFLSDTYFTDCNLRGRLFGDRCPAASLSCFQTPRRIPYEEAVAQEFGPAQVGESFGPT' A
#
# COMPACT_ATOMS: atom_id res chain seq x y z
N MET A 1 26.89 33.54 16.69
CA MET A 1 26.13 32.36 16.22
C MET A 1 26.72 31.12 16.87
N ALA A 2 25.95 30.39 17.68
CA ALA A 2 26.44 29.18 18.33
C ALA A 2 26.67 28.08 17.29
N ALA A 3 27.87 27.48 17.27
CA ALA A 3 28.18 26.39 16.36
C ALA A 3 27.43 25.12 16.80
N ILE A 4 26.64 24.53 15.89
CA ILE A 4 25.94 23.26 16.15
C ILE A 4 26.99 22.16 16.28
N LYS A 5 27.12 21.59 17.49
CA LYS A 5 28.02 20.48 17.78
C LYS A 5 27.69 19.29 16.86
N HIS A 6 28.71 18.66 16.29
CA HIS A 6 28.59 17.47 15.42
C HIS A 6 27.67 17.63 14.18
N ARG A 7 27.52 18.85 13.64
CA ARG A 7 26.66 19.13 12.48
C ARG A 7 26.86 18.17 11.30
N ARG A 8 28.12 17.86 10.94
CA ARG A 8 28.44 16.93 9.84
C ARG A 8 27.80 15.55 10.05
N THR A 9 28.00 14.98 11.23
CA THR A 9 27.46 13.65 11.58
C THR A 9 25.94 13.66 11.61
N ALA A 10 25.31 14.73 12.09
CA ALA A 10 23.86 14.84 12.10
C ALA A 10 23.28 14.86 10.68
N LEU A 11 23.88 15.64 9.77
CA LEU A 11 23.43 15.72 8.38
C LEU A 11 23.55 14.37 7.66
N GLU A 12 24.70 13.71 7.78
CA GLU A 12 24.94 12.40 7.14
C GLU A 12 23.94 11.32 7.61
N ARG A 13 23.55 11.35 8.90
CA ARG A 13 22.54 10.42 9.42
C ARG A 13 21.16 10.66 8.84
N VAL A 14 20.77 11.92 8.66
CA VAL A 14 19.48 12.28 8.03
C VAL A 14 19.48 11.88 6.55
N GLU A 15 20.56 12.15 5.83
CA GLU A 15 20.72 11.75 4.42
C GLU A 15 20.60 10.23 4.26
N LYS A 16 21.26 9.46 5.13
CA LYS A 16 21.18 7.99 5.14
C LYS A 16 19.79 7.49 5.53
N PHE A 17 19.11 8.15 6.47
CA PHE A 17 17.75 7.80 6.88
C PHE A 17 16.70 8.07 5.79
N LEU A 18 16.98 9.00 4.87
CA LEU A 18 16.14 9.35 3.72
C LEU A 18 16.64 8.74 2.40
N SER A 19 17.58 7.79 2.44
CA SER A 19 18.21 7.26 1.23
C SER A 19 17.39 6.14 0.58
N ASP A 20 17.39 6.07 -0.76
CA ASP A 20 16.88 4.89 -1.49
C ASP A 20 17.90 3.75 -1.57
N THR A 21 19.16 4.00 -1.17
CA THR A 21 20.27 3.06 -1.36
C THR A 21 20.81 2.52 -0.04
N TYR A 22 20.86 3.35 1.01
CA TYR A 22 21.49 3.00 2.28
C TYR A 22 20.46 2.68 3.36
N PHE A 23 20.67 1.58 4.11
CA PHE A 23 19.84 1.17 5.25
C PHE A 23 18.36 0.95 4.89
N THR A 24 18.08 0.44 3.68
CA THR A 24 16.71 0.30 3.14
C THR A 24 15.84 -0.71 3.88
N ASP A 25 16.41 -1.47 4.81
CA ASP A 25 15.74 -2.38 5.73
C ASP A 25 15.19 -1.67 6.98
N CYS A 26 15.76 -0.52 7.37
CA CYS A 26 15.46 0.15 8.64
C CYS A 26 15.36 1.69 8.57
N ASN A 27 15.56 2.27 7.39
CA ASN A 27 15.43 3.71 7.17
C ASN A 27 13.95 4.11 6.93
N LEU A 28 13.69 5.39 6.67
CA LEU A 28 12.32 5.89 6.51
C LEU A 28 11.55 5.24 5.35
N ARG A 29 12.27 4.73 4.34
CA ARG A 29 11.70 4.05 3.18
C ARG A 29 11.64 2.54 3.36
N GLY A 30 12.32 2.01 4.36
CA GLY A 30 12.18 0.63 4.79
C GLY A 30 10.75 0.35 5.24
N ARG A 31 10.16 -0.71 4.67
CA ARG A 31 8.84 -1.16 5.08
C ARG A 31 8.98 -1.89 6.41
N LEU A 32 8.65 -1.22 7.52
CA LEU A 32 8.58 -1.85 8.85
C LEU A 32 7.67 -3.09 8.88
N PHE A 33 6.71 -3.18 7.96
CA PHE A 33 5.85 -4.35 7.70
C PHE A 33 5.80 -4.61 6.19
N GLY A 34 6.86 -5.22 5.66
CA GLY A 34 7.03 -5.52 4.23
C GLY A 34 6.21 -6.72 3.75
N ASP A 35 5.82 -7.61 4.65
CA ASP A 35 5.06 -8.80 4.34
C ASP A 35 3.70 -8.43 3.77
N ARG A 36 3.48 -8.85 2.52
CA ARG A 36 2.23 -8.65 1.81
C ARG A 36 1.84 -9.99 1.21
N CYS A 37 0.60 -10.39 1.42
CA CYS A 37 -0.03 -11.45 0.66
C CYS A 37 -0.87 -10.78 -0.43
N PRO A 38 -0.35 -10.60 -1.67
CA PRO A 38 -1.16 -10.08 -2.75
C PRO A 38 -2.33 -11.04 -3.00
N ALA A 39 -3.53 -10.49 -3.22
CA ALA A 39 -4.68 -11.31 -3.59
C ALA A 39 -4.37 -12.06 -4.90
N ALA A 40 -4.53 -13.38 -4.90
CA ALA A 40 -4.23 -14.21 -6.07
C ALA A 40 -5.13 -13.88 -7.27
N SER A 41 -6.38 -13.52 -7.01
CA SER A 41 -7.36 -13.09 -8.01
C SER A 41 -8.46 -12.28 -7.35
N LEU A 42 -9.02 -11.32 -8.09
CA LEU A 42 -10.22 -10.60 -7.71
C LEU A 42 -11.32 -10.90 -8.73
N SER A 43 -12.56 -10.92 -8.27
CA SER A 43 -13.73 -11.11 -9.11
C SER A 43 -14.91 -10.29 -8.59
N CYS A 44 -15.74 -9.76 -9.48
CA CYS A 44 -16.88 -8.92 -9.13
C CYS A 44 -18.17 -9.41 -9.81
N PHE A 45 -19.28 -9.19 -9.13
CA PHE A 45 -20.63 -9.32 -9.67
C PHE A 45 -21.35 -8.00 -9.45
N GLN A 46 -21.94 -7.44 -10.51
CA GLN A 46 -22.69 -6.19 -10.44
C GLN A 46 -24.19 -6.47 -10.52
N THR A 47 -24.95 -5.82 -9.64
CA THR A 47 -26.41 -5.90 -9.63
C THR A 47 -27.02 -4.50 -9.49
N PRO A 48 -28.14 -4.21 -10.19
CA PRO A 48 -28.82 -2.92 -10.08
C PRO A 48 -29.61 -2.77 -8.76
N ARG A 49 -29.70 -3.81 -7.93
CA ARG A 49 -30.51 -3.81 -6.70
C ARG A 49 -29.72 -4.40 -5.54
N ARG A 50 -30.08 -4.00 -4.31
CA ARG A 50 -29.59 -4.70 -3.11
C ARG A 50 -30.26 -6.08 -3.05
N ILE A 51 -29.45 -7.11 -2.83
CA ILE A 51 -29.89 -8.51 -2.71
C ILE A 51 -29.40 -9.10 -1.38
N PRO A 52 -30.07 -10.13 -0.83
CA PRO A 52 -29.59 -10.87 0.34
C PRO A 52 -28.26 -11.57 0.09
N TYR A 53 -27.51 -11.84 1.17
CA TYR A 53 -26.20 -12.49 1.08
C TYR A 53 -26.27 -13.88 0.41
N GLU A 54 -27.27 -14.68 0.78
CA GLU A 54 -27.46 -16.04 0.25
C GLU A 54 -27.66 -16.03 -1.28
N GLU A 55 -28.29 -14.98 -1.82
CA GLU A 55 -28.47 -14.79 -3.25
C GLU A 55 -27.16 -14.31 -3.91
N ALA A 56 -26.42 -13.42 -3.25
CA ALA A 56 -25.20 -12.82 -3.78
C ALA A 56 -24.06 -13.83 -3.96
N VAL A 57 -23.88 -14.76 -3.02
CA VAL A 57 -22.79 -15.76 -3.08
C VAL A 57 -23.02 -16.85 -4.13
N ALA A 58 -24.26 -17.00 -4.60
CA ALA A 58 -24.63 -17.96 -5.63
C ALA A 58 -24.46 -17.41 -7.06
N GLN A 59 -24.13 -16.12 -7.21
CA GLN A 59 -23.99 -15.48 -8.52
C GLN A 59 -22.66 -15.85 -9.19
N GLU A 60 -22.60 -15.61 -10.49
CA GLU A 60 -21.36 -15.72 -11.25
C GLU A 60 -20.53 -14.44 -11.13
N PHE A 61 -19.29 -14.57 -10.65
CA PHE A 61 -18.34 -13.47 -10.52
C PHE A 61 -17.37 -13.47 -11.69
N GLY A 62 -17.29 -12.35 -12.41
CA GLY A 62 -16.30 -12.15 -13.47
C GLY A 62 -14.97 -11.63 -12.91
N PRO A 63 -13.82 -11.85 -13.59
CA PRO A 63 -12.53 -11.31 -13.17
C PRO A 63 -12.55 -9.80 -12.98
N ALA A 64 -11.83 -9.29 -11.98
CA ALA A 64 -11.70 -7.86 -11.70
C ALA A 64 -10.25 -7.48 -11.38
N GLN A 65 -9.92 -6.20 -11.54
CA GLN A 65 -8.59 -5.65 -11.31
C GLN A 65 -8.59 -4.52 -10.27
N VAL A 66 -7.45 -4.37 -9.59
CA VAL A 66 -7.25 -3.25 -8.68
C VAL A 66 -7.26 -1.94 -9.47
N GLY A 67 -8.15 -1.04 -9.09
CA GLY A 67 -8.33 0.26 -9.76
C GLY A 67 -9.44 0.30 -10.79
N GLU A 68 -10.15 -0.81 -11.04
CA GLU A 68 -11.39 -0.78 -11.82
C GLU A 68 -12.49 0.00 -11.10
N SER A 69 -13.28 0.72 -11.90
CA SER A 69 -14.40 1.54 -11.45
C SER A 69 -15.72 0.88 -11.84
N PHE A 70 -16.67 0.85 -10.91
CA PHE A 70 -17.96 0.16 -11.07
C PHE A 70 -19.12 1.04 -10.64
N GLY A 71 -20.28 0.81 -11.26
CA GLY A 71 -21.54 1.46 -10.90
C GLY A 71 -21.64 2.92 -11.37
N PRO A 72 -22.85 3.46 -11.54
CA PRO A 72 -23.06 4.89 -11.66
C PRO A 72 -22.85 5.54 -10.29
N THR A 73 -22.08 6.63 -10.25
CA THR A 73 -21.80 7.43 -9.05
C THR A 73 -23.07 7.89 -8.35
#